data_AF-A0A0V0TJE5-F1
#
_entry.id   AF-A0A0V0TJE5-F1
#
_cell.length_a   1.000
_cell.length_b   1.000
_cell.length_c   1.000
_cell.angle_alpha   90.00
_cell.angle_beta   90.00
_cell.angle_gamma   90.00
#
_symmetry.space_group_name_H-M   'P 1'
#
loop_
_entity.id
_entity.type
_entity.pdbx_description
1 polymer ?
#
loop_
_entity_poly.entity_id
_entity_poly.type
_entity_poly.pdbx_seq_one_letter_code
_entity_poly.pdbx_strand_id
1 'polypeptide(L)'
;LFVVILHFSHEQVKKLLPNSSRWILLRRVFLMLSLLYLGRCVCMLVTQVPVADPTYFCSPKSNNTTFGDVLLRALRLFSGAGLNIFGKHTFCGDYIFSGHTLILVMTYLVVKEYSPRRFWHLHLLTWLVSASGILCILLSRGHYSIDVVIAYFVTTRLFWLYHTLANSAELKEYSVTNLMSRECWFSLFRYMECNVAPSVPRQFEWPLSWPRCFKSASLGGSRLR
;
A
#
# COMPACT_ATOMS: atom_id res chain seq x y z
N LEU A 1 -5.38 -0.68 16.05
CA LEU A 1 -5.24 -1.85 15.13
C LEU A 1 -4.32 -1.53 13.94
N PHE A 2 -4.66 -0.52 13.11
CA PHE A 2 -3.84 -0.08 11.96
C PHE A 2 -2.34 0.20 12.29
N VAL A 3 -2.07 1.00 13.32
CA VAL A 3 -0.70 1.30 13.78
C VAL A 3 0.01 0.05 14.31
N VAL A 4 -0.73 -0.87 14.92
CA VAL A 4 -0.19 -2.14 15.43
C VAL A 4 0.17 -3.08 14.28
N ILE A 5 -0.60 -3.09 13.19
CA ILE A 5 -0.29 -3.87 11.97
C ILE A 5 0.92 -3.29 11.25
N LEU A 6 1.00 -1.96 11.13
CA LEU A 6 2.18 -1.31 10.54
C LEU A 6 3.42 -1.54 11.39
N HIS A 7 3.30 -1.40 12.72
CA HIS A 7 4.40 -1.65 13.64
C HIS A 7 4.82 -3.13 13.62
N PHE A 8 3.87 -4.06 13.68
CA PHE A 8 4.15 -5.50 13.62
C PHE A 8 4.73 -5.90 12.26
N SER A 9 4.14 -5.45 11.15
CA SER A 9 4.66 -5.69 9.80
C SER A 9 6.03 -5.07 9.61
N HIS A 10 6.27 -3.87 10.15
CA HIS A 10 7.56 -3.20 10.12
C HIS A 10 8.62 -3.94 10.93
N GLU A 11 8.28 -4.46 12.12
CA GLU A 11 9.17 -5.28 12.95
C GLU A 11 9.48 -6.64 12.31
N GLN A 12 8.51 -7.25 11.62
CA GLN A 12 8.76 -8.48 10.87
C GLN A 12 9.59 -8.20 9.61
N VAL A 13 9.27 -7.16 8.83
CA VAL A 13 10.04 -6.75 7.63
C VAL A 13 11.47 -6.35 7.99
N LYS A 14 11.68 -5.67 9.14
CA LYS A 14 13.01 -5.39 9.71
C LYS A 14 13.83 -6.66 9.96
N LYS A 15 13.18 -7.73 10.43
CA LYS A 15 13.83 -9.02 10.71
C LYS A 15 14.00 -9.88 9.46
N LEU A 16 13.25 -9.61 8.39
CA LEU A 16 13.21 -10.44 7.18
C LEU A 16 14.10 -9.95 6.04
N LEU A 17 14.39 -8.66 5.93
CA LEU A 17 15.09 -8.08 4.77
C LEU A 17 16.40 -7.36 5.15
N PRO A 18 17.48 -7.53 4.35
CA PRO A 18 18.68 -6.72 4.51
C PRO A 18 18.39 -5.23 4.27
N ASN A 19 19.16 -4.35 4.93
CA ASN A 19 18.91 -2.90 4.94
C ASN A 19 18.78 -2.28 3.55
N SER A 20 19.55 -2.75 2.57
CA SER A 20 19.50 -2.26 1.18
C SER A 20 18.16 -2.60 0.48
N SER A 21 17.61 -3.80 0.69
CA SER A 21 16.35 -4.24 0.08
C SER A 21 15.12 -3.58 0.74
N ARG A 22 15.25 -3.18 2.01
CA ARG A 22 14.19 -2.46 2.75
C ARG A 22 13.89 -1.09 2.16
N TRP A 23 14.93 -0.37 1.75
CA TRP A 23 14.77 0.94 1.11
C TRP A 23 14.09 0.82 -0.27
N ILE A 24 14.42 -0.22 -1.02
CA ILE A 24 13.77 -0.53 -2.30
C ILE A 24 12.27 -0.77 -2.08
N LEU A 25 11.92 -1.66 -1.15
CA LEU A 25 10.51 -1.95 -0.82
C LEU A 25 9.74 -0.69 -0.40
N LEU A 26 10.33 0.13 0.48
CA LEU A 26 9.70 1.35 0.96
C LEU A 26 9.40 2.32 -0.18
N ARG A 27 10.33 2.52 -1.11
CA ARG A 27 10.12 3.36 -2.30
C ARG A 27 8.98 2.83 -3.19
N ARG A 28 8.93 1.52 -3.42
CA ARG A 28 7.86 0.86 -4.19
C ARG A 28 6.49 1.10 -3.56
N VAL A 29 6.36 0.83 -2.26
CA VAL A 29 5.11 1.00 -1.50
C VAL A 29 4.70 2.47 -1.46
N PHE A 30 5.65 3.39 -1.24
CA PHE A 30 5.38 4.81 -1.24
C PHE A 30 4.84 5.31 -2.58
N LEU A 31 5.44 4.89 -3.70
CA LEU A 31 4.97 5.29 -5.03
C LEU A 31 3.57 4.74 -5.32
N MET A 32 3.32 3.46 -5.04
CA MET A 32 2.00 2.85 -5.23
C MET A 32 0.93 3.52 -4.35
N LEU A 33 1.22 3.77 -3.07
CA LEU A 33 0.29 4.48 -2.18
C LEU A 33 0.05 5.91 -2.67
N SER A 34 1.09 6.65 -3.07
CA SER A 34 0.96 8.01 -3.59
C SER A 34 0.01 8.07 -4.79
N LEU A 35 0.15 7.14 -5.75
CA LEU A 35 -0.74 7.07 -6.92
C LEU A 35 -2.20 6.77 -6.53
N LEU A 36 -2.42 5.83 -5.60
CA LEU A 36 -3.78 5.51 -5.15
C LEU A 36 -4.43 6.68 -4.41
N TYR A 37 -3.68 7.38 -3.54
CA TYR A 37 -4.17 8.54 -2.81
C TYR A 37 -4.37 9.76 -3.71
N LEU A 38 -3.53 9.94 -4.73
CA LEU A 38 -3.75 10.96 -5.76
C LEU A 38 -5.05 10.68 -6.52
N GLY A 39 -5.29 9.42 -6.91
CA GLY A 39 -6.56 8.99 -7.51
C GLY A 39 -7.76 9.31 -6.61
N ARG A 40 -7.62 9.10 -5.29
CA ARG A 40 -8.64 9.49 -4.31
C ARG A 40 -8.93 10.99 -4.31
N CYS A 41 -7.89 11.82 -4.35
CA CYS A 41 -8.04 13.27 -4.43
C CYS A 41 -8.79 13.68 -5.71
N VAL A 42 -8.46 13.08 -6.85
CA VAL A 42 -9.15 13.34 -8.12
C VAL A 42 -10.62 12.90 -8.04
N CYS A 43 -10.92 11.72 -7.50
CA CYS A 43 -12.31 11.27 -7.32
C CYS A 43 -13.09 12.27 -6.46
N MET A 44 -12.57 12.69 -5.31
CA MET A 44 -13.23 13.68 -4.44
C MET A 44 -13.45 15.04 -5.10
N LEU A 45 -12.64 15.42 -6.09
CA LEU A 45 -12.81 16.67 -6.84
C LEU A 45 -13.87 16.54 -7.95
N VAL A 46 -14.00 15.36 -8.55
CA VAL A 46 -14.84 15.14 -9.74
C VAL A 46 -16.23 14.63 -9.36
N THR A 47 -16.34 13.80 -8.33
CA THR A 47 -17.61 13.19 -7.94
C THR A 47 -18.34 14.06 -6.91
N GLN A 48 -19.68 14.08 -6.98
CA GLN A 48 -20.57 14.76 -6.02
C GLN A 48 -21.72 13.81 -5.62
N VAL A 49 -21.38 12.73 -4.92
CA VAL A 49 -22.27 11.67 -4.49
C VAL A 49 -22.73 11.93 -3.04
N PRO A 50 -24.04 11.78 -2.76
CA PRO A 50 -24.56 11.99 -1.42
C PRO A 50 -23.92 11.05 -0.40
N VAL A 51 -23.73 11.58 0.81
CA VAL A 51 -23.15 10.87 1.95
C VAL A 51 -23.94 9.58 2.22
N ALA A 52 -23.24 8.48 2.50
CA ALA A 52 -23.84 7.16 2.75
C ALA A 52 -24.75 7.13 3.99
N ASP A 53 -24.41 7.93 5.01
CA ASP A 53 -25.20 8.07 6.24
C ASP A 53 -25.88 9.46 6.29
N PRO A 54 -27.23 9.52 6.20
CA PRO A 54 -27.96 10.79 6.26
C PRO A 54 -27.92 11.45 7.64
N THR A 55 -27.48 10.75 8.69
CA THR A 55 -27.40 11.27 10.06
C THR A 55 -26.04 11.89 10.41
N TYR A 56 -25.07 11.83 9.49
CA TYR A 56 -23.74 12.37 9.71
C TYR A 56 -23.73 13.91 9.71
N PHE A 57 -23.31 14.52 10.83
CA PHE A 57 -23.26 15.97 10.93
C PHE A 57 -22.20 16.55 9.98
N CYS A 58 -22.66 17.50 9.19
CA CYS A 58 -22.01 17.91 7.98
C CYS A 58 -21.84 19.43 7.99
N SER A 59 -20.60 19.94 7.94
CA SER A 59 -20.35 21.39 8.01
C SER A 59 -20.84 22.06 6.73
N PRO A 60 -21.55 23.20 6.81
CA PRO A 60 -22.03 23.90 5.62
C PRO A 60 -20.86 24.33 4.72
N LYS A 61 -21.10 24.32 3.40
CA LYS A 61 -20.13 24.77 2.40
C LYS A 61 -19.76 26.23 2.66
N SER A 62 -18.46 26.52 2.81
CA SER A 62 -17.98 27.89 2.97
C SER A 62 -18.09 28.64 1.63
N ASN A 63 -18.75 29.80 1.62
CA ASN A 63 -18.91 30.63 0.41
C ASN A 63 -17.62 31.38 0.02
N ASN A 64 -16.72 31.65 0.97
CA ASN A 64 -15.37 32.16 0.70
C ASN A 64 -14.36 31.03 0.97
N THR A 65 -13.75 30.50 -0.09
CA THR A 65 -12.67 29.52 0.02
C THR A 65 -11.37 30.15 -0.47
N THR A 66 -10.54 30.64 0.45
CA THR A 66 -9.16 31.02 0.13
C THR A 66 -8.31 29.76 0.03
N PHE A 67 -7.29 29.74 -0.84
CA PHE A 67 -6.38 28.59 -0.98
C PHE A 67 -5.73 28.18 0.36
N GLY A 68 -5.45 29.15 1.22
CA GLY A 68 -4.92 28.92 2.57
C GLY A 68 -5.86 28.12 3.49
N ASP A 69 -7.18 28.31 3.38
CA ASP A 69 -8.16 27.60 4.20
C ASP A 69 -8.28 26.13 3.77
N VAL A 70 -8.16 25.87 2.45
CA VAL A 70 -8.13 24.51 1.90
C VAL A 70 -6.86 23.79 2.34
N LEU A 71 -5.70 24.44 2.26
CA LEU A 71 -4.42 23.88 2.68
C LEU A 71 -4.39 23.59 4.19
N LEU A 72 -4.89 24.49 5.03
CA LEU A 72 -4.96 24.30 6.48
C LEU A 72 -5.89 23.13 6.85
N ARG A 73 -7.02 22.98 6.15
CA ARG A 73 -7.92 21.83 6.31
C ARG A 73 -7.24 20.52 5.90
N ALA A 74 -6.53 20.52 4.76
CA ALA A 74 -5.77 19.36 4.30
C ALA A 74 -4.65 18.96 5.27
N LEU A 75 -3.92 19.93 5.83
CA LEU A 75 -2.88 19.69 6.82
C LEU A 75 -3.44 19.14 8.14
N ARG A 76 -4.60 19.64 8.61
CA ARG A 76 -5.29 19.08 9.78
C ARG A 76 -5.73 17.63 9.55
N LEU A 77 -6.22 17.30 8.36
CA LEU A 77 -6.53 15.93 7.95
C LEU A 77 -5.29 15.03 7.94
N PHE A 78 -4.18 15.53 7.40
CA PHE A 78 -2.92 14.79 7.35
C PHE A 78 -2.33 14.56 8.75
N SER A 79 -2.44 15.55 9.66
CA SER A 79 -1.98 15.43 11.05
C SER A 79 -2.73 14.37 11.86
N GLY A 80 -3.92 13.96 11.43
CA GLY A 80 -4.69 12.87 12.05
C GLY A 80 -4.24 11.46 11.63
N ALA A 81 -3.24 11.33 10.75
CA ALA A 81 -2.76 10.05 10.21
C ALA A 81 -3.86 9.13 9.64
N GLY A 82 -5.00 9.71 9.23
CA GLY A 82 -6.18 8.97 8.74
C GLY A 82 -7.07 8.34 9.82
N LEU A 83 -6.78 8.54 11.12
CA LEU A 83 -7.61 8.04 12.21
C LEU A 83 -8.53 9.15 12.75
N ASN A 84 -9.84 8.93 12.66
CA ASN A 84 -10.87 9.83 13.23
C ASN A 84 -10.96 9.66 14.75
N ILE A 85 -9.90 10.03 15.48
CA ILE A 85 -9.84 9.88 16.95
C ILE A 85 -10.56 11.04 17.67
N PHE A 86 -10.79 12.16 17.00
CA PHE A 86 -11.33 13.38 17.62
C PHE A 86 -12.73 13.82 17.14
N GLY A 87 -13.44 13.03 16.33
CA GLY A 87 -14.83 13.35 15.94
C GLY A 87 -15.02 14.67 15.20
N LYS A 88 -13.94 15.28 14.69
CA LYS A 88 -13.92 16.61 14.04
C LYS A 88 -13.82 16.56 12.52
N HIS A 89 -14.02 15.40 11.90
CA HIS A 89 -14.05 15.29 10.44
C HIS A 89 -15.43 15.64 9.88
N THR A 90 -15.87 16.89 10.04
CA THR A 90 -17.15 17.39 9.52
C THR A 90 -17.09 17.69 8.01
N PHE A 91 -16.56 16.76 7.22
CA PHE A 91 -16.45 16.91 5.77
C PHE A 91 -17.54 16.09 5.07
N CYS A 92 -18.44 16.78 4.36
CA CYS A 92 -19.47 16.21 3.48
C CYS A 92 -18.90 15.85 2.11
N GLY A 93 -17.79 15.12 2.11
CA GLY A 93 -17.12 14.73 0.88
C GLY A 93 -17.53 13.33 0.45
N ASP A 94 -17.49 13.09 -0.85
CA ASP A 94 -17.67 11.78 -1.45
C ASP A 94 -16.73 10.75 -0.82
N TYR A 95 -17.33 9.68 -0.29
CA TYR A 95 -16.60 8.54 0.24
C TYR A 95 -16.26 7.49 -0.84
N ILE A 96 -16.52 7.82 -2.11
CA ILE A 96 -16.10 7.02 -3.25
C ILE A 96 -14.59 6.86 -3.15
N PHE A 97 -14.15 5.60 -3.06
CA PHE A 97 -12.79 5.18 -2.80
C PHE A 97 -12.36 5.23 -1.31
N SER A 98 -12.65 4.14 -0.59
CA SER A 98 -12.32 3.98 0.83
C SER A 98 -10.81 3.84 1.06
N GLY A 99 -10.20 4.83 1.71
CA GLY A 99 -8.78 4.79 2.07
C GLY A 99 -8.42 3.72 3.10
N HIS A 100 -9.32 3.37 4.01
CA HIS A 100 -9.10 2.28 4.96
C HIS A 100 -9.00 0.94 4.23
N THR A 101 -9.93 0.69 3.30
CA THR A 101 -9.92 -0.51 2.47
C THR A 101 -8.65 -0.60 1.64
N LEU A 102 -8.26 0.50 0.99
CA LEU A 102 -7.02 0.63 0.23
C LEU A 102 -5.80 0.20 1.06
N ILE A 103 -5.64 0.76 2.27
CA ILE A 103 -4.47 0.44 3.10
C ILE A 103 -4.50 -1.02 3.56
N LEU A 104 -5.67 -1.55 3.96
CA LEU A 104 -5.81 -2.95 4.39
C LEU A 104 -5.48 -3.94 3.28
N VAL A 105 -5.97 -3.67 2.06
CA VAL A 105 -5.70 -4.49 0.87
C VAL A 105 -4.23 -4.36 0.46
N MET A 106 -3.70 -3.14 0.41
CA MET A 106 -2.30 -2.89 0.04
C MET A 106 -1.33 -3.57 1.00
N THR A 107 -1.60 -3.46 2.31
CA THR A 107 -0.78 -4.12 3.35
C THR A 107 -0.81 -5.64 3.19
N TYR A 108 -1.99 -6.22 2.95
CA TYR A 108 -2.13 -7.65 2.69
C TYR A 108 -1.32 -8.10 1.46
N LEU A 109 -1.42 -7.37 0.35
CA LEU A 109 -0.70 -7.70 -0.89
C LEU A 109 0.82 -7.60 -0.72
N VAL A 110 1.31 -6.54 -0.06
CA VAL A 110 2.74 -6.36 0.22
C VAL A 110 3.25 -7.50 1.11
N VAL A 111 2.54 -7.83 2.19
CA VAL A 111 2.91 -8.94 3.06
C VAL A 111 2.93 -10.26 2.28
N LYS A 112 1.94 -10.52 1.43
CA LYS A 112 1.84 -11.74 0.65
C LYS A 112 2.97 -11.90 -0.36
N GLU A 113 3.37 -10.82 -1.03
CA GLU A 113 4.38 -10.87 -2.10
C GLU A 113 5.80 -10.93 -1.55
N TYR A 114 6.11 -10.12 -0.53
CA TYR A 114 7.47 -9.96 -0.01
C TYR A 114 7.80 -10.91 1.15
N SER A 115 6.81 -11.56 1.79
CA SER A 115 7.06 -12.57 2.83
C SER A 115 7.21 -13.98 2.22
N PRO A 116 8.18 -14.79 2.70
CA PRO A 116 8.34 -16.16 2.22
C PRO A 116 7.15 -17.04 2.63
N ARG A 117 6.86 -18.06 1.82
CA ARG A 117 5.71 -18.98 2.01
C ARG A 117 5.76 -19.76 3.34
N ARG A 118 6.92 -19.84 3.98
CA ARG A 118 7.12 -20.58 5.25
C ARG A 118 6.40 -19.95 6.43
N PHE A 119 6.15 -18.64 6.43
CA PHE A 119 5.46 -17.95 7.53
C PHE A 119 3.94 -17.93 7.34
N TRP A 120 3.32 -19.10 7.24
CA TRP A 120 1.88 -19.24 7.04
C TRP A 120 1.04 -18.48 8.08
N HIS A 121 1.46 -18.50 9.36
CA HIS A 121 0.77 -17.77 10.44
C HIS A 121 0.66 -16.27 10.17
N LEU A 122 1.70 -15.67 9.58
CA LEU A 122 1.73 -14.25 9.28
C LEU A 122 0.77 -13.92 8.13
N HIS A 123 0.73 -14.76 7.09
CA HIS A 123 -0.24 -14.64 5.99
C HIS A 123 -1.68 -14.79 6.47
N LEU A 124 -1.94 -15.77 7.33
CA LEU A 124 -3.26 -16.01 7.91
C LEU A 124 -3.71 -14.86 8.81
N LEU A 125 -2.84 -14.38 9.71
CA LEU A 125 -3.15 -13.26 10.59
C LEU A 125 -3.46 -12.00 9.78
N THR A 126 -2.64 -11.70 8.77
CA THR A 126 -2.85 -10.52 7.91
C THR A 126 -4.15 -10.64 7.13
N TRP A 127 -4.49 -11.83 6.64
CA TRP A 127 -5.75 -12.08 5.96
C TRP A 127 -6.96 -11.87 6.89
N LEU A 128 -6.94 -12.45 8.10
CA LEU A 128 -8.02 -12.30 9.08
C LEU A 128 -8.23 -10.84 9.47
N VAL A 129 -7.14 -10.10 9.68
CA VAL A 129 -7.20 -8.69 10.06
C VAL A 129 -7.72 -7.81 8.91
N SER A 130 -7.29 -8.05 7.67
CA SER A 130 -7.84 -7.32 6.52
C SER A 130 -9.31 -7.66 6.28
N ALA A 131 -9.70 -8.93 6.40
CA ALA A 131 -11.09 -9.37 6.23
C ALA A 131 -12.01 -8.78 7.33
N SER A 132 -11.60 -8.87 8.59
CA SER A 132 -12.33 -8.27 9.71
C SER A 132 -12.42 -6.75 9.59
N GLY A 133 -11.35 -6.07 9.17
CA GLY A 133 -11.35 -4.63 8.93
C GLY A 133 -12.36 -4.21 7.84
N ILE A 134 -12.41 -4.94 6.73
CA ILE A 134 -13.39 -4.70 5.65
C ILE A 134 -14.82 -4.97 6.15
N LEU A 135 -15.03 -6.04 6.93
CA LEU A 135 -16.34 -6.34 7.51
C LEU A 135 -16.80 -5.23 8.47
N CYS A 136 -15.94 -4.74 9.35
CA CYS A 136 -16.25 -3.62 10.24
C CYS A 136 -16.60 -2.34 9.48
N ILE A 137 -15.93 -2.08 8.35
CA ILE A 137 -16.22 -0.94 7.47
C ILE A 137 -17.62 -1.07 6.83
N LEU A 138 -18.01 -2.28 6.41
CA LEU A 138 -19.35 -2.51 5.86
C LEU A 138 -20.44 -2.43 6.94
N LEU A 139 -20.16 -2.96 8.13
CA LEU A 139 -21.10 -2.95 9.26
C LEU A 139 -21.34 -1.55 9.82
N SER A 140 -20.34 -0.67 9.78
CA SER A 140 -20.50 0.71 10.26
C SER A 140 -21.42 1.56 9.39
N ARG A 141 -21.87 1.04 8.21
CA ARG A 141 -22.71 1.72 7.21
C ARG A 141 -22.22 3.11 6.77
N GLY A 142 -20.99 3.48 7.13
CA GLY A 142 -20.38 4.77 6.75
C GLY A 142 -19.81 4.79 5.33
N HIS A 143 -19.79 3.65 4.65
CA HIS A 143 -19.31 3.50 3.28
C HIS A 143 -20.29 2.64 2.48
N TYR A 144 -20.50 2.97 1.21
CA TYR A 144 -21.23 2.08 0.32
C TYR A 144 -20.37 0.85 0.03
N SER A 145 -21.01 -0.31 -0.17
CA SER A 145 -20.31 -1.53 -0.58
C SER A 145 -19.53 -1.34 -1.89
N ILE A 146 -20.02 -0.47 -2.79
CA ILE A 146 -19.32 -0.10 -4.02
C ILE A 146 -17.97 0.57 -3.77
N ASP A 147 -17.83 1.36 -2.69
CA ASP A 147 -16.58 2.03 -2.34
C ASP A 147 -15.48 1.02 -1.99
N VAL A 148 -15.87 -0.07 -1.34
CA VAL A 148 -14.99 -1.19 -0.98
C VAL A 148 -14.60 -1.98 -2.23
N VAL A 149 -15.55 -2.26 -3.12
CA VAL A 149 -15.32 -2.99 -4.37
C VAL A 149 -14.36 -2.21 -5.28
N ILE A 150 -14.63 -0.93 -5.53
CA ILE A 150 -13.76 -0.09 -6.35
C ILE A 150 -12.36 0.01 -5.72
N ALA A 151 -12.27 0.25 -4.41
CA ALA A 151 -10.98 0.31 -3.72
C ALA A 151 -10.17 -1.00 -3.88
N TYR A 152 -10.83 -2.15 -3.74
CA TYR A 152 -10.21 -3.45 -3.96
C TYR A 152 -9.71 -3.63 -5.40
N PHE A 153 -10.54 -3.33 -6.40
CA PHE A 153 -10.19 -3.49 -7.82
C PHE A 153 -9.03 -2.59 -8.24
N VAL A 154 -9.06 -1.30 -7.89
CA VAL A 154 -7.99 -0.37 -8.28
C VAL A 154 -6.69 -0.70 -7.55
N THR A 155 -6.75 -1.01 -6.25
CA THR A 155 -5.55 -1.35 -5.46
C THR A 155 -4.87 -2.61 -5.99
N THR A 156 -5.63 -3.67 -6.24
CA THR A 156 -5.08 -4.92 -6.78
C THR A 156 -4.54 -4.72 -8.18
N ARG A 157 -5.26 -4.01 -9.06
CA ARG A 157 -4.82 -3.75 -10.44
C ARG A 157 -3.53 -2.95 -10.48
N LEU A 158 -3.43 -1.88 -9.70
CA LEU A 158 -2.22 -1.06 -9.63
C LEU A 158 -1.05 -1.87 -9.07
N PHE A 159 -1.27 -2.65 -8.01
CA PHE A 159 -0.23 -3.48 -7.41
C PHE A 159 0.38 -4.46 -8.42
N TRP A 160 -0.45 -5.20 -9.14
CA TRP A 160 0.04 -6.17 -10.13
C TRP A 160 0.69 -5.48 -11.32
N LEU A 161 0.08 -4.41 -11.84
CA LEU A 161 0.66 -3.63 -12.94
C LEU A 161 2.05 -3.11 -12.57
N TYR A 162 2.21 -2.56 -11.37
CA TYR A 162 3.49 -2.10 -10.85
C TYR A 162 4.54 -3.21 -10.81
N HIS A 163 4.19 -4.39 -10.27
CA HIS A 163 5.13 -5.50 -10.16
C HIS A 163 5.47 -6.11 -11.52
N THR A 164 4.52 -6.14 -12.47
CA THR A 164 4.80 -6.56 -13.86
C THR A 164 5.82 -5.63 -14.51
N LEU A 165 5.66 -4.31 -14.39
CA LEU A 165 6.64 -3.35 -14.91
C LEU A 165 7.99 -3.47 -14.19
N ALA A 166 7.99 -3.68 -12.87
CA ALA A 166 9.21 -3.76 -12.08
C ALA A 166 10.02 -5.04 -12.36
N ASN A 167 9.34 -6.15 -12.70
CA ASN A 167 9.96 -7.45 -12.93
C ASN A 167 10.50 -7.64 -14.36
N SER A 168 9.96 -6.91 -15.33
CA SER A 168 10.37 -7.02 -16.73
C SER A 168 11.29 -5.86 -17.13
N ALA A 169 12.55 -6.16 -17.47
CA ALA A 169 13.53 -5.13 -17.85
C ALA A 169 13.08 -4.32 -19.08
N GLU A 170 12.50 -4.99 -20.08
CA GLU A 170 11.99 -4.36 -21.31
C GLU A 170 10.88 -3.34 -21.06
N LEU A 171 10.05 -3.58 -20.04
CA LEU A 171 8.91 -2.73 -19.68
C LEU A 171 9.31 -1.49 -18.85
N LYS A 172 10.56 -1.40 -18.39
CA LYS A 172 11.09 -0.23 -17.67
C LYS A 172 11.50 0.90 -18.59
N GLU A 173 11.78 0.60 -19.85
CA GLU A 173 12.28 1.57 -20.82
C GLU A 173 11.17 2.19 -21.66
N TYR A 174 11.45 3.38 -22.19
CA TYR A 174 10.60 4.01 -23.20
C TYR A 174 10.82 3.26 -24.52
N SER A 175 9.81 2.49 -24.92
CA SER A 175 9.80 1.80 -26.21
C SER A 175 8.49 2.08 -26.92
N VAL A 176 8.52 2.14 -28.25
CA VAL A 176 7.32 2.27 -29.10
C VAL A 176 6.35 1.10 -28.87
N THR A 177 6.88 -0.08 -28.49
CA THR A 177 6.09 -1.26 -28.17
C THR A 177 5.50 -1.24 -26.76
N ASN A 178 6.04 -0.41 -25.86
CA ASN A 178 5.61 -0.34 -24.47
C ASN A 178 4.50 0.71 -24.30
N LEU A 179 3.24 0.29 -24.46
CA LEU A 179 2.08 1.18 -24.29
C LEU A 179 1.97 1.74 -22.86
N MET A 180 2.47 1.03 -21.85
CA MET A 180 2.44 1.50 -20.46
C MET A 180 3.36 2.69 -20.21
N SER A 181 4.32 2.95 -21.11
CA SER A 181 5.18 4.12 -21.00
C SER A 181 4.47 5.45 -21.29
N ARG A 182 3.21 5.40 -21.78
CA ARG A 182 2.38 6.58 -22.06
C ARG A 182 1.64 7.10 -20.82
N GLU A 183 1.64 6.33 -19.75
CA GLU A 183 1.00 6.71 -18.50
C GLU A 183 1.71 7.92 -17.86
N CYS A 184 0.95 8.88 -17.33
CA CYS A 184 1.50 10.12 -16.78
C CYS A 184 2.47 9.89 -15.60
N TRP A 185 2.28 8.80 -14.86
CA TRP A 185 3.09 8.42 -13.71
C TRP A 185 4.32 7.58 -14.08
N PHE A 186 4.46 7.15 -15.33
CA PHE A 186 5.54 6.26 -15.77
C PHE A 186 6.93 6.88 -15.62
N SER A 187 7.05 8.19 -15.83
CA SER A 187 8.31 8.92 -15.62
C SER A 187 8.80 8.81 -14.17
N LEU A 188 7.88 8.98 -13.20
CA LEU A 188 8.18 8.84 -11.78
C LEU A 188 8.52 7.38 -11.42
N PHE A 189 7.81 6.42 -12.00
CA PHE A 189 8.11 4.99 -11.83
C PHE A 189 9.56 4.66 -12.27
N ARG A 190 9.95 5.10 -13.47
CA ARG A 190 11.30 4.87 -13.99
C ARG A 190 12.37 5.51 -13.12
N TYR A 191 12.16 6.73 -12.64
CA TYR A 191 13.09 7.40 -11.74
C TYR A 191 13.30 6.62 -10.42
N MET A 192 12.24 6.01 -9.87
CA MET A 192 12.34 5.26 -8.61
C MET A 192 12.95 3.86 -8.80
N GLU A 193 12.77 3.24 -9.97
CA GLU A 193 13.21 1.86 -10.28
C GLU A 193 14.48 1.76 -11.14
N CYS A 194 15.12 2.87 -11.51
CA CYS A 194 16.30 2.88 -12.40
C CYS A 194 17.51 2.09 -11.86
N ASN A 195 17.68 2.03 -10.54
CA ASN A 195 18.79 1.36 -9.87
C ASN A 195 18.40 0.02 -9.21
N VAL A 196 17.28 -0.57 -9.63
CA VAL A 196 16.72 -1.76 -8.98
C VAL A 196 16.73 -2.94 -9.95
N ALA A 197 17.34 -4.05 -9.51
CA ALA A 197 17.34 -5.29 -10.26
C ALA A 197 15.90 -5.77 -10.56
N PRO A 198 15.65 -6.40 -11.72
CA PRO A 198 14.31 -6.79 -12.15
C PRO A 198 13.62 -7.70 -11.12
N SER A 199 14.33 -8.71 -10.60
CA SER A 199 13.82 -9.59 -9.55
C SER A 199 14.50 -9.29 -8.21
N VAL A 200 13.73 -8.84 -7.22
CA VAL A 200 14.21 -8.85 -5.83
C VAL A 200 14.14 -10.31 -5.36
N PRO A 201 15.27 -11.00 -5.11
CA PRO A 201 15.21 -12.37 -4.64
C PRO A 201 14.50 -12.39 -3.29
N ARG A 202 13.59 -13.36 -3.09
CA ARG A 202 12.95 -13.65 -1.79
C ARG A 202 13.94 -14.32 -0.83
N GLN A 203 15.16 -13.78 -0.76
CA GLN A 203 16.23 -14.31 0.06
C GLN A 203 16.22 -13.60 1.40
N PHE A 204 16.10 -14.43 2.43
CA PHE A 204 16.10 -14.04 3.82
C PHE A 204 17.54 -14.01 4.32
N GLU A 205 18.02 -12.85 4.74
CA GLU A 205 19.26 -12.75 5.51
C GLU A 205 18.87 -12.58 6.99
N TRP A 206 19.13 -13.62 7.78
CA TRP A 206 18.89 -13.60 9.22
C TRP A 206 19.81 -12.54 9.86
N PRO A 207 19.28 -11.56 10.64
CA PRO A 207 20.06 -10.42 11.14
C PRO A 207 21.08 -10.78 12.23
N LEU A 208 21.10 -12.04 12.68
CA LEU A 208 22.04 -12.54 13.68
C LEU A 208 22.91 -13.62 13.05
N SER A 209 24.22 -13.38 12.94
CA SER A 209 25.17 -14.45 12.66
C SER A 209 25.10 -15.47 13.79
N TRP A 210 24.38 -16.57 13.60
CA TRP A 210 24.52 -17.72 14.50
C TRP A 210 25.99 -18.15 14.46
N PRO A 211 26.64 -18.43 15.60
CA PRO A 211 28.03 -18.86 15.60
C PRO A 211 28.17 -20.07 14.67
N ARG A 212 29.21 -20.04 13.84
CA ARG A 212 29.56 -21.03 12.80
C ARG A 212 29.85 -22.45 13.32
N CYS A 213 29.31 -22.84 14.48
CA CYS A 213 29.62 -24.10 15.15
C CYS A 213 28.77 -25.29 14.67
N PHE A 214 27.67 -25.07 13.92
CA PHE A 214 26.79 -26.18 13.48
C PHE A 214 26.72 -26.42 11.97
N LYS A 215 27.62 -25.81 11.18
CA LYS A 215 27.87 -26.26 9.80
C LYS A 215 29.09 -27.16 9.74
N SER A 216 29.00 -28.31 10.42
CA SER A 216 29.82 -29.48 10.10
C SER A 216 29.02 -30.74 10.40
N ALA A 217 28.10 -31.08 9.49
CA ALA A 217 27.64 -32.46 9.29
C ALA A 217 26.80 -32.52 8.00
N SER A 218 27.23 -33.39 7.09
CA SER A 218 26.61 -33.75 5.81
C SER A 218 26.73 -32.74 4.68
N LEU A 219 27.79 -32.89 3.89
CA LEU A 219 27.72 -33.36 2.50
C LEU A 219 29.16 -33.54 2.00
N GLY A 220 29.78 -34.64 2.45
CA GLY A 220 30.98 -35.18 1.84
C GLY A 220 30.60 -35.98 0.60
N GLY A 221 31.38 -35.79 -0.48
CA GLY A 221 31.32 -36.56 -1.73
C GLY A 221 30.27 -36.02 -2.70
N SER A 222 30.53 -35.77 -3.98
CA SER A 222 31.65 -36.10 -4.86
C SER A 222 31.44 -35.25 -6.12
N ARG A 223 32.44 -34.46 -6.55
CA ARG A 223 33.38 -34.77 -7.64
C ARG A 223 32.96 -34.18 -9.00
N LEU A 224 33.77 -33.21 -9.39
CA LEU A 224 34.08 -32.74 -10.75
C LEU A 224 34.12 -33.85 -11.81
N ARG A 225 33.33 -33.69 -12.88
CA ARG A 225 33.79 -33.61 -14.27
C ARG A 225 32.65 -33.16 -15.17
#